data_AF-A0A7W6RHF9-F1
#
_entry.id   AF-A0A7W6RHF9-F1
#
_cell.length_a   1.000
_cell.length_b   1.000
_cell.length_c   1.000
_cell.angle_alpha   90.00
_cell.angle_beta   90.00
_cell.angle_gamma   90.00
#
_symmetry.space_group_name_H-M   'P 1'
#
loop_
_entity.id
_entity.type
_entity.pdbx_description
1 polymer ?
#
loop_
_entity_poly.entity_id
_entity_poly.type
_entity_poly.pdbx_seq_one_letter_code
_entity_poly.pdbx_strand_id
1 'polypeptide(L)'
;MNSRLQEAMLKHGIEIRCQVSGPEVKWWMGRFGNSAALFPAGICKDLSADIDCDHLFALESIDIHSEEASVSLVGQSDSELVYQAARSVAFQSTRISMDYLKVEEAFRGLGISVKLVRNAYTLARRLNRASQP
;
A
#
# COMPACT_ATOMS: atom_id res chain seq x y z
N MET A 1 -12.19 -1.78 -21.19
CA MET A 1 -11.81 -1.42 -19.81
C MET A 1 -12.35 -2.51 -18.90
N ASN A 2 -11.51 -3.41 -18.39
CA ASN A 2 -12.01 -4.54 -17.58
C ASN A 2 -12.03 -4.11 -16.10
N SER A 3 -13.24 -3.84 -15.62
CA SER A 3 -13.58 -2.96 -14.49
C SER A 3 -13.39 -3.56 -13.09
N ARG A 4 -13.03 -4.84 -12.96
CA ARG A 4 -13.10 -5.54 -11.67
C ARG A 4 -12.10 -5.07 -10.62
N LEU A 5 -10.85 -4.77 -11.00
CA LEU A 5 -9.85 -4.25 -10.06
C LEU A 5 -10.24 -2.86 -9.58
N GLN A 6 -10.64 -2.00 -10.52
CA GLN A 6 -11.05 -0.64 -10.26
C GLN A 6 -12.30 -0.57 -9.38
N GLU A 7 -13.32 -1.40 -9.67
CA GLU A 7 -14.50 -1.55 -8.83
C GLU A 7 -14.16 -2.10 -7.44
N ALA A 8 -13.26 -3.09 -7.32
CA ALA A 8 -12.83 -3.63 -6.03
C ALA A 8 -12.05 -2.59 -5.21
N MET A 9 -11.18 -1.81 -5.85
CA MET A 9 -10.44 -0.71 -5.22
C MET A 9 -11.37 0.37 -4.69
N LEU A 10 -12.32 0.82 -5.49
CA LEU A 10 -13.33 1.78 -5.06
C LEU A 10 -14.18 1.25 -3.89
N LYS A 11 -14.58 -0.02 -3.93
CA LYS A 11 -15.29 -0.68 -2.81
C LYS A 11 -14.45 -0.75 -1.52
N HIS A 12 -13.13 -0.73 -1.64
CA HIS A 12 -12.21 -0.78 -0.52
C HIS A 12 -11.62 0.60 -0.15
N GLY A 13 -12.17 1.69 -0.70
CA GLY A 13 -11.74 3.05 -0.38
C GLY A 13 -10.35 3.42 -0.90
N ILE A 14 -9.86 2.73 -1.94
CA ILE A 14 -8.58 3.03 -2.58
C ILE A 14 -8.82 3.96 -3.77
N GLU A 15 -8.21 5.14 -3.73
CA GLU A 15 -8.11 6.04 -4.86
C GLU A 15 -7.13 5.44 -5.90
N ILE A 16 -7.48 5.52 -7.17
CA ILE A 16 -6.61 5.05 -8.25
C ILE A 16 -6.11 6.27 -9.01
N ARG A 17 -4.81 6.54 -8.92
CA ARG A 17 -4.17 7.67 -9.58
C ARG A 17 -3.38 7.30 -10.83
N CYS A 18 -3.21 6.00 -11.09
CA CYS A 18 -2.73 5.47 -12.35
C CYS A 18 -3.85 4.91 -13.24
N GLN A 19 -3.63 4.90 -14.55
CA GLN A 19 -4.40 4.00 -15.40
C GLN A 19 -3.90 2.57 -15.19
N VAL A 20 -4.68 1.74 -14.52
CA VAL A 20 -4.35 0.32 -14.38
C VAL A 20 -4.78 -0.44 -15.63
N SER A 21 -3.82 -1.05 -16.32
CA SER A 21 -4.06 -1.80 -17.55
C SER A 21 -4.56 -3.22 -17.29
N GLY A 22 -5.29 -3.81 -18.24
CA GLY A 22 -5.73 -5.21 -18.15
C GLY A 22 -4.59 -6.22 -17.89
N PRO A 23 -3.41 -6.08 -18.52
CA PRO A 23 -2.22 -6.86 -18.19
C PRO A 23 -1.76 -6.73 -16.73
N GLU A 24 -1.73 -5.53 -16.15
CA GLU A 24 -1.37 -5.33 -14.73
C GLU A 24 -2.34 -6.03 -13.79
N VAL A 25 -3.65 -5.93 -14.05
CA VAL A 25 -4.68 -6.66 -13.27
C VAL A 25 -4.44 -8.16 -13.34
N LYS A 26 -4.21 -8.70 -14.55
CA LYS A 26 -3.98 -10.14 -14.75
C LYS A 26 -2.69 -10.59 -14.09
N TRP A 27 -1.62 -9.81 -14.20
CA TRP A 27 -0.34 -10.09 -13.55
C TRP A 27 -0.51 -10.17 -12.04
N TRP A 28 -1.17 -9.19 -11.42
CA TRP A 28 -1.40 -9.17 -9.97
C TRP A 28 -2.24 -10.36 -9.50
N MET A 29 -3.37 -10.62 -10.18
CA MET A 29 -4.26 -11.75 -9.87
C MET A 29 -3.57 -13.09 -10.10
N GLY A 30 -2.78 -13.24 -11.17
CA GLY A 30 -2.03 -14.47 -11.42
C GLY A 30 -1.00 -14.74 -10.34
N ARG A 31 -0.46 -13.68 -9.72
CA ARG A 31 0.58 -13.77 -8.70
C ARG A 31 0.06 -14.06 -7.30
N PHE A 32 -1.00 -13.38 -6.89
CA PHE A 32 -1.53 -13.47 -5.51
C PHE A 32 -2.92 -14.10 -5.43
N GLY A 33 -3.46 -14.56 -6.54
CA GLY A 33 -4.84 -15.02 -6.64
C GLY A 33 -5.83 -13.91 -6.29
N ASN A 34 -6.93 -14.32 -5.64
CA ASN A 34 -7.92 -13.40 -5.07
C ASN A 34 -7.63 -13.10 -3.59
N SER A 35 -6.37 -13.15 -3.15
CA SER A 35 -6.02 -12.87 -1.75
C SER A 35 -6.29 -11.41 -1.41
N ALA A 36 -7.33 -11.17 -0.60
CA ALA A 36 -7.68 -9.84 -0.12
C ALA A 36 -6.55 -9.18 0.69
N ALA A 37 -5.70 -9.97 1.36
CA ALA A 37 -4.57 -9.49 2.14
C ALA A 37 -3.44 -8.91 1.27
N LEU A 38 -3.28 -9.42 0.05
CA LEU A 38 -2.26 -8.99 -0.91
C LEU A 38 -2.84 -8.13 -2.04
N PHE A 39 -4.12 -7.81 -1.95
CA PHE A 39 -4.73 -6.74 -2.74
C PHE A 39 -4.16 -5.38 -2.31
N PRO A 40 -4.11 -4.35 -3.18
CA PRO A 40 -3.60 -3.04 -2.80
C PRO A 40 -4.21 -2.48 -1.51
N ALA A 41 -5.51 -2.68 -1.29
CA ALA A 41 -6.15 -2.30 -0.04
C ALA A 41 -5.63 -3.06 1.20
N GLY A 42 -5.36 -4.36 1.06
CA GLY A 42 -4.75 -5.17 2.12
C GLY A 42 -3.32 -4.74 2.43
N ILE A 43 -2.55 -4.42 1.38
CA ILE A 43 -1.19 -3.86 1.51
C ILE A 43 -1.22 -2.52 2.26
N CYS A 44 -2.09 -1.60 1.87
CA CYS A 44 -2.20 -0.30 2.53
C CYS A 44 -2.62 -0.43 3.99
N LYS A 45 -3.57 -1.32 4.30
CA LYS A 45 -3.97 -1.63 5.69
C LYS A 45 -2.82 -2.18 6.52
N ASP A 46 -2.04 -3.09 5.96
CA ASP A 46 -0.85 -3.63 6.61
C ASP A 46 0.17 -2.53 6.91
N LEU A 47 0.42 -1.65 5.94
CA LEU A 47 1.38 -0.56 6.04
C LEU A 47 0.96 0.48 7.10
N SER A 48 -0.34 0.69 7.31
CA SER A 48 -0.86 1.65 8.29
C SER A 48 -1.35 1.05 9.61
N ALA A 49 -1.15 -0.27 9.82
CA ALA A 49 -1.60 -0.97 11.02
C ALA A 49 -1.14 -0.32 12.34
N ASP A 50 -1.98 -0.39 13.37
CA ASP A 50 -1.74 0.16 14.72
C ASP A 50 -1.52 1.69 14.79
N ILE A 51 -1.92 2.42 13.76
CA ILE A 51 -1.95 3.88 13.74
C ILE A 51 -3.41 4.31 13.83
N ASP A 52 -3.76 4.90 14.98
CA ASP A 52 -5.12 5.29 15.32
C ASP A 52 -5.47 6.63 14.67
N CYS A 53 -5.90 6.54 13.42
CA CYS A 53 -6.43 7.65 12.63
C CYS A 53 -7.22 7.08 11.45
N ASP A 54 -8.01 7.92 10.79
CA ASP A 54 -8.58 7.57 9.49
C ASP A 54 -7.48 7.51 8.43
N HIS A 55 -7.67 6.68 7.41
CA HIS A 55 -6.67 6.51 6.35
C HIS A 55 -7.29 6.67 4.97
N LEU A 56 -6.64 7.47 4.15
CA LEU A 56 -6.86 7.55 2.71
C LEU A 56 -5.68 6.90 2.00
N PHE A 57 -5.99 6.06 1.02
CA PHE A 57 -4.98 5.30 0.30
C PHE A 57 -5.11 5.55 -1.19
N ALA A 58 -3.97 5.64 -1.87
CA ALA A 58 -3.93 5.69 -3.32
C ALA A 58 -2.97 4.65 -3.88
N LEU A 59 -3.36 4.01 -4.99
CA LEU A 59 -2.44 3.29 -5.85
C LEU A 59 -1.93 4.27 -6.92
N GLU A 60 -0.61 4.48 -6.93
CA GLU A 60 0.07 5.46 -7.78
C GLU A 60 0.64 4.83 -9.06
N SER A 61 1.08 3.58 -9.01
CA SER A 61 1.57 2.85 -10.20
C SER A 61 1.66 1.34 -9.96
N ILE A 62 1.64 0.58 -11.06
CA ILE A 62 2.03 -0.83 -11.11
C ILE A 62 3.01 -0.98 -12.27
N ASP A 63 4.19 -1.52 -12.02
CA ASP A 63 5.17 -1.87 -13.04
C ASP A 63 5.41 -3.38 -13.03
N ILE A 64 4.84 -4.05 -14.04
CA ILE A 64 4.94 -5.49 -14.20
C ILE A 64 6.34 -5.97 -14.58
N HIS A 65 7.19 -5.08 -15.11
CA HIS A 65 8.54 -5.44 -15.56
C HIS A 65 9.53 -5.43 -14.40
N SER A 66 9.43 -4.44 -13.50
CA SER A 66 10.19 -4.41 -12.26
C SER A 66 9.55 -5.20 -11.13
N GLU A 67 8.31 -5.66 -11.32
CA GLU A 67 7.49 -6.34 -10.31
C GLU A 67 7.29 -5.47 -9.06
N GLU A 68 7.00 -4.19 -9.28
CA GLU A 68 6.80 -3.20 -8.24
C GLU A 68 5.45 -2.50 -8.33
N ALA A 69 4.96 -2.02 -7.21
CA ALA A 69 3.82 -1.11 -7.15
C ALA A 69 4.08 0.03 -6.18
N SER A 70 3.59 1.22 -6.51
CA SER A 70 3.70 2.39 -5.65
C SER A 70 2.35 2.74 -5.04
N VAL A 71 2.35 2.96 -3.73
CA VAL A 71 1.16 3.37 -2.97
C VAL A 71 1.45 4.60 -2.12
N SER A 72 0.43 5.45 -1.98
CA SER A 72 0.42 6.58 -1.06
C SER A 72 -0.55 6.34 0.08
N LEU A 73 -0.17 6.78 1.28
CA LEU A 73 -0.95 6.69 2.50
C LEU A 73 -1.04 8.08 3.13
N VAL A 74 -2.25 8.47 3.51
CA VAL A 74 -2.53 9.71 4.23
C VAL A 74 -3.32 9.36 5.47
N GLY A 75 -2.78 9.68 6.64
CA GLY A 75 -3.49 9.57 7.91
C GLY A 75 -4.17 10.88 8.27
N GLN A 76 -5.43 10.83 8.72
CA GLN A 76 -6.21 11.98 9.15
C GLN A 76 -6.89 11.72 10.50
N SER A 77 -6.92 12.73 11.38
CA SER A 77 -7.65 12.69 12.64
C SER A 77 -8.43 14.00 12.75
N ASP A 78 -9.75 13.93 12.94
CA ASP A 78 -10.62 15.11 13.03
C ASP A 78 -10.42 16.13 11.89
N SER A 79 -10.21 15.62 10.67
CA SER A 79 -9.86 16.41 9.46
C SER A 79 -8.47 17.07 9.46
N GLU A 80 -7.68 16.89 10.51
CA GLU A 80 -6.27 17.28 10.54
C GLU A 80 -5.40 16.21 9.88
N LEU A 81 -4.39 16.67 9.14
CA LEU A 81 -3.40 15.77 8.57
C LEU A 81 -2.48 15.24 9.68
N VAL A 82 -2.36 13.92 9.79
CA VAL A 82 -1.48 13.27 10.76
C VAL A 82 -0.15 12.93 10.11
N TYR A 83 -0.19 12.24 8.97
CA TYR A 83 1.00 11.86 8.22
C TYR A 83 0.70 11.70 6.73
N GLN A 84 1.76 11.76 5.93
CA GLN A 84 1.78 11.39 4.52
C GLN A 84 2.97 10.47 4.27
N ALA A 85 2.74 9.38 3.55
CA ALA A 85 3.80 8.46 3.16
C ALA A 85 3.59 7.97 1.73
N ALA A 86 4.68 7.78 0.99
CA ALA A 86 4.68 7.09 -0.30
C ALA A 86 5.67 5.92 -0.24
N ARG A 87 5.29 4.79 -0.82
CA ARG A 87 6.04 3.54 -0.73
C ARG A 87 6.01 2.74 -2.02
N SER A 88 7.17 2.31 -2.46
CA SER A 88 7.36 1.31 -3.49
C SER A 88 7.46 -0.09 -2.87
N VAL A 89 6.65 -1.02 -3.36
CA VAL A 89 6.53 -2.41 -2.87
C VAL A 89 7.03 -3.34 -3.96
N ALA A 90 8.11 -4.09 -3.69
CA ALA A 90 8.70 -5.02 -4.64
C ALA A 90 8.35 -6.48 -4.26
N PHE A 91 7.64 -7.17 -5.15
CA PHE A 91 6.91 -8.40 -4.80
C PHE A 91 7.75 -9.68 -4.74
N GLN A 92 8.93 -9.76 -5.40
CA GLN A 92 9.90 -10.88 -5.27
C GLN A 92 11.03 -10.59 -4.29
N SER A 93 10.78 -9.71 -3.33
CA SER A 93 11.84 -9.26 -2.44
C SER A 93 11.31 -9.05 -1.04
N THR A 94 12.24 -9.02 -0.09
CA THR A 94 11.98 -8.45 1.24
C THR A 94 12.11 -6.91 1.22
N ARG A 95 11.85 -6.25 0.07
CA ARG A 95 12.06 -4.82 -0.10
C ARG A 95 10.73 -4.08 -0.19
N ILE A 96 10.55 -3.16 0.75
CA ILE A 96 9.61 -2.06 0.64
C ILE A 96 10.40 -0.78 0.87
N SER A 97 10.40 0.09 -0.13
CA SER A 97 11.04 1.39 -0.06
C SER A 97 10.09 2.39 0.55
N MET A 98 10.61 3.31 1.36
CA MET A 98 9.87 4.45 1.87
C MET A 98 10.39 5.68 1.13
N ASP A 99 9.70 6.05 0.07
CA ASP A 99 10.14 7.09 -0.86
C ASP A 99 9.90 8.48 -0.26
N TYR A 100 8.82 8.61 0.51
CA TYR A 100 8.48 9.82 1.24
C TYR A 100 7.81 9.46 2.57
N LEU A 101 8.14 10.21 3.62
CA LEU A 101 7.46 10.18 4.91
C LEU A 101 7.50 11.56 5.56
N LYS A 102 6.32 12.10 5.87
CA LYS A 102 6.13 13.29 6.70
C LYS A 102 5.11 13.00 7.80
N VAL A 103 5.43 13.37 9.02
CA VAL A 103 4.50 13.40 10.15
C VAL A 103 4.32 14.86 10.54
N GLU A 104 3.06 15.29 10.65
CA GLU A 104 2.74 16.67 11.02
C GLU A 104 3.20 16.99 12.44
N GLU A 105 3.56 18.24 12.67
CA GLU A 105 4.29 18.67 13.86
C GLU A 105 3.57 18.32 15.16
N ALA A 106 2.25 18.51 15.20
CA ALA A 106 1.40 18.20 16.34
C ALA A 106 1.42 16.71 16.74
N PHE A 107 1.78 15.81 15.80
CA PHE A 107 1.77 14.36 15.99
C PHE A 107 3.18 13.76 16.11
N ARG A 108 4.23 14.60 16.08
CA ARG A 108 5.61 14.15 16.29
C ARG A 108 5.78 13.66 17.74
N GLY A 109 6.61 12.64 17.92
CA GLY A 109 6.83 12.01 19.23
C GLY A 109 5.85 10.86 19.55
N LEU A 110 4.76 10.70 18.80
CA LEU A 110 3.78 9.60 18.98
C LEU A 110 4.22 8.27 18.36
N GLY A 111 5.45 8.18 17.88
CA GLY A 111 6.01 6.94 17.30
C GLY A 111 5.42 6.54 15.94
N ILE A 112 4.67 7.41 15.25
CA ILE A 112 4.02 7.12 13.96
C ILE A 112 5.03 6.66 12.90
N SER A 113 6.15 7.37 12.78
CA SER A 113 7.22 7.00 11.83
C SER A 113 7.79 5.61 12.11
N VAL A 114 8.00 5.28 13.39
CA VAL A 114 8.48 3.96 13.82
C VAL A 114 7.47 2.86 13.47
N LYS A 115 6.18 3.10 13.73
CA LYS A 115 5.10 2.17 13.38
C LYS A 115 5.05 1.92 11.87
N LEU A 116 5.07 2.99 11.07
CA LEU A 116 5.06 2.90 9.60
C LEU A 116 6.25 2.08 9.06
N VAL A 117 7.46 2.30 9.60
CA VAL A 117 8.66 1.53 9.20
C VAL A 117 8.55 0.06 9.64
N ARG A 118 8.12 -0.20 10.89
CA ARG A 118 7.92 -1.57 11.42
C ARG A 118 6.89 -2.34 10.60
N ASN A 119 5.81 -1.68 10.20
CA ASN A 119 4.75 -2.27 9.39
C ASN A 119 5.26 -2.64 8.00
N ALA A 120 6.03 -1.76 7.36
CA ALA A 120 6.68 -2.05 6.08
C ALA A 120 7.65 -3.24 6.19
N TYR A 121 8.45 -3.32 7.25
CA TYR A 121 9.31 -4.48 7.49
C TYR A 121 8.51 -5.78 7.64
N THR A 122 7.39 -5.73 8.38
CA THR A 122 6.52 -6.88 8.59
C THR A 122 5.87 -7.35 7.29
N LEU A 123 5.36 -6.41 6.49
CA LEU A 123 4.78 -6.70 5.18
C LEU A 123 5.83 -7.29 4.24
N ALA A 124 7.04 -6.72 4.19
CA ALA A 124 8.12 -7.23 3.35
C ALA A 124 8.47 -8.70 3.67
N ARG A 125 8.51 -9.07 4.96
CA ARG A 125 8.69 -10.47 5.38
C ARG A 125 7.52 -11.37 4.96
N ARG A 126 6.29 -10.86 5.01
CA ARG A 126 5.09 -11.60 4.60
C ARG A 126 5.09 -11.85 3.10
N LEU A 127 5.41 -10.83 2.30
CA LEU A 127 5.50 -10.94 0.84
C LEU A 127 6.56 -11.96 0.40
N ASN A 128 7.72 -11.96 1.04
CA ASN A 128 8.76 -12.95 0.75
C ASN A 128 8.30 -14.39 1.03
N ARG A 129 7.56 -14.62 2.13
CA ARG A 129 6.98 -15.95 2.42
C ARG A 129 5.91 -16.36 1.42
N ALA A 130 5.06 -15.42 1.01
CA ALA A 130 3.99 -15.67 0.04
C ALA A 130 4.52 -15.91 -1.40
N SER A 131 5.77 -15.50 -1.67
CA SER A 131 6.41 -15.64 -2.98
C SER A 131 7.26 -16.91 -3.11
N GLN A 132 7.40 -17.70 -2.04
CA GLN A 132 8.06 -19.01 -2.09
C GLN A 132 7.02 -20.09 -2.44
N PRO A 133 7.30 -20.98 -3.41
CA PRO A 133 6.39 -22.03 -3.84
C PRO A 133 6.11 -23.07 -2.75
#